data_AF-A0A022RPC4-F1
#
_entry.id   AF-A0A022RPC4-F1
#
_cell.length_a   1.000
_cell.length_b   1.000
_cell.length_c   1.000
_cell.angle_alpha   90.00
_cell.angle_beta   90.00
_cell.angle_gamma   90.00
#
_symmetry.space_group_name_H-M   'P 1'
#
loop_
_entity.id
_entity.type
_entity.pdbx_description
1 polymer ?
#
loop_
_entity_poly.entity_id
_entity_poly.type
_entity_poly.pdbx_seq_one_letter_code
_entity_poly.pdbx_strand_id
1 'polypeptide(L)' 'GEELKKQIGAVAYIECSAKTQQNVKAVFDAAIKVVLRPPKIKKHTTRYKSCRLL' A
#
# COMPACT_ATOMS: atom_id res chain seq x y z
N GLY A 1 4.20 9.67 -5.61
CA GLY A 1 3.32 8.73 -4.90
C GLY A 1 3.98 7.92 -3.79
N GLU A 2 5.31 7.75 -3.77
CA GLU A 2 5.98 6.97 -2.72
C GLU A 2 5.76 7.52 -1.30
N GLU A 3 5.69 8.85 -1.12
CA GLU A 3 5.40 9.43 0.20
C GLU A 3 3.98 9.10 0.68
N LEU A 4 2.98 9.24 -0.20
CA LEU A 4 1.59 8.91 0.13
C LEU A 4 1.42 7.41 0.45
N LYS A 5 2.10 6.54 -0.30
CA LYS A 5 2.15 5.10 -0.03
C LYS A 5 2.61 4.81 1.40
N LYS A 6 3.67 5.49 1.88
CA LYS A 6 4.14 5.36 3.26
C LYS A 6 3.12 5.86 4.27
N GLN A 7 2.49 7.01 4.01
CA GLN A 7 1.51 7.62 4.91
C GLN A 7 0.28 6.74 5.13
N ILE A 8 -0.25 6.11 4.07
CA ILE A 8 -1.44 5.26 4.15
C ILE A 8 -1.13 3.78 4.39
N GLY A 9 0.15 3.41 4.44
CA GLY A 9 0.58 2.02 4.58
C GLY A 9 0.22 1.12 3.39
N ALA A 10 0.18 1.67 2.17
CA ALA A 10 -0.09 0.91 0.97
C ALA A 10 1.08 -0.04 0.64
N VAL A 11 0.76 -1.19 0.05
CA VAL A 11 1.74 -2.24 -0.21
C VAL A 11 2.73 -1.86 -1.32
N ALA A 12 2.25 -1.20 -2.36
CA ALA A 12 3.06 -0.76 -3.50
C ALA A 12 2.50 0.54 -4.09
N TYR A 13 3.38 1.30 -4.74
CA TYR A 13 3.02 2.38 -5.66
C TYR A 13 3.75 2.12 -6.96
N ILE A 14 3.02 2.20 -8.06
CA ILE A 14 3.51 1.88 -9.41
C ILE A 14 2.93 2.94 -10.34
N GLU A 15 3.82 3.69 -11.00
CA GLU A 15 3.41 4.62 -12.05
C GLU A 15 3.19 3.85 -13.34
N CYS A 16 2.07 4.11 -14.01
CA CYS A 16 1.71 3.42 -15.25
C CYS A 16 1.03 4.36 -16.24
N SER A 17 1.06 3.99 -17.52
CA SER A 17 0.37 4.68 -18.61
C SER A 17 -0.38 3.63 -19.44
N ALA A 18 -1.71 3.71 -19.42
CA ALA A 18 -2.54 2.82 -20.23
C ALA A 18 -2.34 3.05 -21.74
N LYS A 19 -2.10 4.31 -22.15
CA LYS A 19 -1.90 4.70 -23.55
C LYS A 19 -0.65 4.05 -24.17
N THR A 20 0.45 4.02 -23.41
CA THR A 20 1.72 3.43 -23.86
C THR A 20 1.94 2.03 -23.31
N GLN A 21 0.95 1.47 -22.60
CA GLN A 21 1.00 0.20 -21.88
C GLN A 21 2.15 0.06 -20.88
N GLN A 22 2.77 1.18 -20.49
CA GLN A 22 3.87 1.18 -19.54
C GLN A 22 3.37 0.73 -18.16
N ASN A 23 4.02 -0.30 -17.61
CA ASN A 23 3.78 -0.84 -16.27
C ASN A 23 2.36 -1.35 -15.98
N VAL A 24 1.48 -1.46 -16.98
CA VAL A 24 0.10 -1.95 -16.79
C VAL A 24 0.11 -3.36 -16.22
N LYS A 25 0.93 -4.27 -16.79
CA LYS A 25 1.09 -5.64 -16.26
C LYS A 25 1.64 -5.64 -14.83
N ALA A 26 2.57 -4.74 -14.51
CA ALA A 26 3.19 -4.68 -13.19
C ALA A 26 2.18 -4.33 -12.08
N VAL A 27 1.20 -3.47 -12.37
CA VAL A 27 0.10 -3.14 -11.45
C VAL A 27 -0.69 -4.40 -11.09
N PHE A 28 -1.10 -5.19 -12.08
CA PHE A 28 -1.88 -6.41 -11.86
C PHE A 28 -1.04 -7.54 -11.23
N ASP A 29 0.21 -7.73 -11.67
CA ASP A 29 1.12 -8.70 -11.07
C ASP A 29 1.34 -8.39 -9.58
N ALA A 30 1.48 -7.12 -9.21
CA ALA A 30 1.62 -6.71 -7.82
C ALA A 30 0.37 -7.03 -7.00
N ALA A 31 -0.83 -6.70 -7.51
CA ALA A 31 -2.09 -7.02 -6.85
C ALA A 31 -2.26 -8.54 -6.62
N ILE A 32 -2.00 -9.35 -7.65
CA ILE A 32 -2.07 -10.81 -7.57
C ILE A 32 -1.09 -11.34 -6.52
N LYS A 33 0.17 -10.87 -6.55
CA LYS A 33 1.18 -11.29 -5.57
C LYS A 33 0.78 -10.96 -4.14
N VAL A 34 0.17 -9.80 -3.91
CA VAL A 34 -0.28 -9.40 -2.56
C VAL A 34 -1.40 -10.31 -2.05
N VAL A 35 -2.32 -10.72 -2.92
CA VAL A 35 -3.41 -11.63 -2.54
C VAL A 35 -2.88 -13.04 -2.29
N LEU A 36 -2.00 -13.56 -3.16
CA LEU A 36 -1.44 -14.91 -3.04
C LEU A 36 -0.41 -15.04 -1.91
N ARG A 37 0.36 -13.98 -1.66
CA ARG A 37 1.42 -13.94 -0.65
C ARG A 37 1.27 -12.65 0.15
N PRO A 38 0.30 -12.61 1.07
CA PRO A 38 0.05 -11.42 1.86
C PRO A 38 1.31 -11.06 2.65
N PRO A 39 1.86 -9.84 2.47
CA PRO A 39 3.00 -9.41 3.25
C PRO A 39 2.57 -9.28 4.72
N LYS A 40 3.51 -9.51 5.65
CA LYS A 40 3.30 -9.20 7.06
C LYS A 40 3.30 -7.67 7.21
N ILE A 41 2.15 -7.04 6.93
CA ILE A 41 1.96 -5.61 7.13
C ILE A 41 2.12 -5.37 8.63
N LYS A 42 3.19 -4.68 9.02
CA LYS A 42 3.31 -4.15 10.38
C LYS A 42 2.13 -3.21 10.56
N LYS A 43 1.11 -3.63 11.31
CA LYS A 43 -0.03 -2.76 11.64
C LYS A 43 0.58 -1.49 12.21
N HIS A 44 0.45 -0.38 11.48
CA HIS A 44 0.72 0.93 12.06
C HIS A 44 -0.42 1.09 13.06
N THR A 45 -0.18 0.73 14.32
CA THR A 45 -1.13 1.04 15.37
C THR A 45 -1.17 2.55 15.40
N THR A 46 -2.22 3.16 14.84
CA THR A 46 -2.63 4.48 15.28
C THR A 46 -2.86 4.28 16.77
N ARG A 47 -1.85 4.68 17.56
CA ARG A 47 -1.91 4.67 19.01
C ARG A 47 -2.97 5.72 19.32
N TYR A 48 -4.24 5.31 19.32
CA TYR A 48 -5.31 6.08 19.94
C TYR A 48 -4.80 6.31 21.35
N LYS A 49 -4.32 7.53 21.63
CA LYS A 49 -3.93 7.86 22.99
C LYS A 49 -5.22 7.75 23.78
N SER A 50 -5.35 6.68 24.55
CA SER A 50 -6.42 6.51 25.53
C SER A 50 -6.39 7.78 26.39
N CYS A 51 -7.31 8.70 26.13
CA CYS A 51 -7.53 9.84 26.99
C CYS A 51 -8.12 9.26 28.27
N ARG A 52 -7.31 9.18 29.33
CA ARG A 52 -7.82 8.90 30.68
C ARG A 52 -8.38 10.21 31.19
N LEU A 53 -9.68 10.40 31.06
CA LEU A 53 -10.42 11.36 31.88
C LEU A 53 -10.40 10.80 33.30
N LEU A 54 -9.67 11.50 34.17
CA LEU A 54 -9.75 11.38 35.63
C LEU A 54 -10.93 12.23 36.12
#